data_AF-A0AAE0ZA67-F1
#
_entry.id   AF-A0AAE0ZA67-F1
#
_cell.length_a   1.000
_cell.length_b   1.000
_cell.length_c   1.000
_cell.angle_alpha   90.00
_cell.angle_beta   90.00
_cell.angle_gamma   90.00
#
_symmetry.space_group_name_H-M   'P 1'
#
loop_
_entity.id
_entity.type
_entity.pdbx_description
1 polymer ?
#
loop_
_entity_poly.entity_id
_entity_poly.type
_entity_poly.pdbx_seq_one_letter_code
_entity_poly.pdbx_strand_id
1 'polypeptide(L)'
;MGYFKGENKQGVVVSQWTKMLEIVGHHLSDRGISHAVIQGNIPAKKRMDLVDDFNMNPDGAQVMLVSLRAGGVGLNLIGGNHLFLLDSHWNPALEEQACDRIYRIGQSKNVFIYRFLCKDTIEEKILGLQTSKLSLAKAVLTGCEATSKKLTLNDLRMIFGV
;
A
#
# COMPACT_ATOMS: atom_id res chain seq x y z
N MET A 1 -14.02 16.87 -6.80
CA MET A 1 -13.17 16.90 -7.99
C MET A 1 -12.10 17.97 -7.79
N GLY A 2 -10.95 17.66 -7.15
CA GLY A 2 -9.96 18.72 -6.85
C GLY A 2 -8.80 18.39 -5.92
N TYR A 3 -8.44 17.12 -5.68
CA TYR A 3 -7.36 16.78 -4.74
C TYR A 3 -5.93 16.91 -5.31
N PHE A 4 -5.79 17.15 -6.63
CA PHE A 4 -4.51 17.25 -7.35
C PHE A 4 -4.29 18.64 -8.00
N LYS A 5 -4.55 19.74 -7.28
CA LYS A 5 -4.06 21.08 -7.67
C LYS A 5 -3.06 21.59 -6.62
N GLY A 6 -1.81 21.75 -7.05
CA GLY A 6 -0.68 22.22 -6.24
C GLY A 6 0.65 21.71 -6.80
N GLU A 7 1.74 22.46 -6.60
CA GLU A 7 3.06 22.15 -7.14
C GLU A 7 3.55 20.76 -6.67
N ASN A 8 3.82 19.89 -7.64
CA ASN A 8 4.61 18.67 -7.53
C ASN A 8 4.16 17.63 -6.46
N LYS A 9 2.93 17.13 -6.61
CA LYS A 9 2.38 16.04 -5.78
C LYS A 9 2.49 14.70 -6.50
N GLN A 10 3.62 14.03 -6.32
CA GLN A 10 3.76 12.62 -6.67
C GLN A 10 3.06 11.74 -5.62
N GLY A 11 2.36 10.72 -6.09
CA GLY A 11 1.57 9.82 -5.25
C GLY A 11 1.94 8.36 -5.48
N VAL A 12 1.63 7.52 -4.50
CA VAL A 12 1.78 6.08 -4.59
C VAL A 12 0.42 5.44 -4.35
N VAL A 13 0.03 4.55 -5.23
CA VAL A 13 -1.21 3.78 -5.13
C VAL A 13 -0.85 2.32 -4.94
N VAL A 14 -1.44 1.70 -3.93
CA VAL A 14 -1.13 0.34 -3.51
C VAL A 14 -2.39 -0.51 -3.54
N SER A 15 -2.25 -1.71 -4.07
CA SER A 15 -3.31 -2.72 -4.14
C SER A 15 -2.71 -4.12 -4.04
N GLN A 16 -3.42 -5.09 -3.46
CA GLN A 16 -3.01 -6.51 -3.54
C GLN A 16 -3.32 -7.14 -4.90
N TRP A 17 -4.12 -6.48 -5.74
CA TRP A 17 -4.63 -6.99 -7.01
C TRP A 17 -3.98 -6.28 -8.20
N THR A 18 -3.22 -7.01 -9.02
CA THR A 18 -2.57 -6.43 -10.22
C THR A 18 -3.58 -5.88 -11.22
N LYS A 19 -4.73 -6.56 -11.38
CA LYS A 19 -5.84 -6.10 -12.23
C LYS A 19 -6.43 -4.77 -11.76
N MET A 20 -6.46 -4.51 -10.45
CA MET A 20 -6.93 -3.23 -9.93
C MET A 20 -5.94 -2.10 -10.31
N LEU A 21 -4.64 -2.37 -10.22
CA LEU A 21 -3.62 -1.43 -10.69
C LEU A 21 -3.73 -1.16 -12.20
N GLU A 22 -4.06 -2.17 -13.01
CA GLU A 22 -4.32 -1.99 -14.45
C GLU A 22 -5.52 -1.07 -14.71
N ILE A 23 -6.63 -1.26 -13.98
CA ILE A 23 -7.82 -0.39 -14.06
C ILE A 23 -7.47 1.05 -13.65
N VAL A 24 -6.73 1.23 -12.56
CA VAL A 24 -6.28 2.56 -12.14
C VAL A 24 -5.36 3.17 -13.19
N GLY A 25 -4.41 2.40 -13.74
CA GLY A 25 -3.50 2.83 -14.80
C GLY A 25 -4.24 3.34 -16.02
N HIS A 26 -5.27 2.60 -16.49
CA HIS A 26 -6.13 3.06 -17.59
C HIS A 26 -6.77 4.42 -17.29
N HIS A 27 -7.37 4.57 -16.10
CA HIS A 27 -8.00 5.83 -15.71
C HIS A 27 -7.03 7.00 -15.51
N LEU A 28 -5.78 6.73 -15.14
CA LEU A 28 -4.72 7.74 -15.07
C LEU A 28 -4.32 8.18 -16.49
N SER A 29 -4.12 7.22 -17.41
CA SER A 29 -3.85 7.50 -18.82
C SER A 29 -4.94 8.32 -19.48
N ASP A 30 -6.22 7.98 -19.27
CA ASP A 30 -7.36 8.73 -19.82
C ASP A 30 -7.38 10.20 -19.37
N ARG A 31 -6.77 10.48 -18.22
CA ARG A 31 -6.68 11.82 -17.62
C ARG A 31 -5.36 12.52 -17.91
N GLY A 32 -4.48 11.91 -18.70
CA GLY A 32 -3.16 12.45 -19.01
C GLY A 32 -2.20 12.48 -17.82
N ILE A 33 -2.41 11.62 -16.81
CA ILE A 33 -1.56 11.54 -15.63
C ILE A 33 -0.49 10.47 -15.85
N SER A 34 0.78 10.86 -15.81
CA SER A 34 1.89 9.93 -16.00
C SER A 34 1.99 8.95 -14.82
N HIS A 35 2.23 7.67 -15.12
CA HIS A 35 2.32 6.67 -14.07
C HIS A 35 3.31 5.56 -14.43
N ALA A 36 3.85 4.94 -13.39
CA ALA A 36 4.73 3.77 -13.47
C ALA A 36 4.14 2.63 -12.63
N VAL A 37 4.51 1.39 -12.95
CA VAL A 37 3.96 0.21 -12.28
C VAL A 37 5.09 -0.69 -11.78
N ILE A 38 5.07 -1.03 -10.49
CA ILE A 38 5.95 -2.01 -9.86
C ILE A 38 5.12 -3.21 -9.37
N GLN A 39 5.29 -4.32 -10.07
CA GLN A 39 4.70 -5.62 -9.75
C GLN A 39 5.78 -6.69 -9.59
N GLY A 40 5.41 -7.85 -9.05
CA GLY A 40 6.35 -8.93 -8.73
C GLY A 40 7.12 -9.51 -9.92
N ASN A 41 6.61 -9.32 -11.15
CA ASN A 41 7.23 -9.78 -12.39
C ASN A 41 8.26 -8.79 -12.98
N ILE A 42 8.41 -7.59 -12.42
CA ILE A 42 9.37 -6.60 -12.92
C ILE A 42 10.79 -6.99 -12.48
N PRO A 43 11.78 -7.12 -13.39
CA PRO A 43 13.17 -7.40 -13.04
C PRO A 43 13.76 -6.37 -12.08
N ALA A 44 14.68 -6.81 -11.22
CA ALA A 44 15.25 -5.96 -10.16
C ALA A 44 15.89 -4.66 -10.69
N LYS A 45 16.66 -4.74 -11.79
CA LYS A 45 17.28 -3.56 -12.41
C LYS A 45 16.24 -2.54 -12.87
N LYS A 46 15.28 -2.97 -13.70
CA LYS A 46 14.18 -2.12 -14.20
C LYS A 46 13.37 -1.51 -13.06
N ARG A 47 13.20 -2.25 -11.96
CA ARG A 47 12.51 -1.75 -10.76
C ARG A 47 13.27 -0.60 -10.11
N MET A 48 14.60 -0.70 -9.99
CA MET A 48 15.44 0.38 -9.47
C MET A 48 15.38 1.61 -10.39
N ASP A 49 15.47 1.41 -11.70
CA ASP A 49 15.36 2.50 -12.68
C ASP A 49 14.04 3.29 -12.52
N LEU A 50 12.91 2.58 -12.32
CA LEU A 50 11.60 3.20 -12.08
C LEU A 50 11.53 3.95 -10.74
N VAL A 51 12.19 3.42 -9.71
CA VAL A 51 12.25 4.04 -8.38
C VAL A 51 13.08 5.32 -8.41
N ASP A 52 14.23 5.28 -9.07
CA ASP A 52 15.14 6.41 -9.19
C ASP A 52 14.49 7.53 -10.03
N ASP A 53 13.85 7.18 -11.15
CA ASP A 53 13.06 8.14 -11.94
C ASP A 53 11.95 8.79 -11.10
N PHE A 54 11.16 8.00 -10.37
CA PHE A 54 10.10 8.52 -9.52
C PHE A 54 10.62 9.44 -8.39
N ASN A 55 11.80 9.16 -7.84
CA ASN A 55 12.34 9.96 -6.74
C ASN A 55 13.07 11.22 -7.19
N MET A 56 13.74 11.18 -8.34
CA MET A 56 14.70 12.21 -8.74
C MET A 56 14.26 13.03 -9.96
N ASN A 57 13.40 12.50 -10.83
CA ASN A 57 12.99 13.19 -12.05
C ASN A 57 11.73 14.05 -11.81
N PRO A 58 11.82 15.40 -11.90
CA PRO A 58 10.66 16.28 -11.78
C PRO A 58 9.58 16.03 -12.84
N ASP A 59 9.99 15.54 -14.02
CA ASP A 59 9.12 15.19 -15.14
C ASP A 59 8.79 13.69 -15.19
N GLY A 60 9.16 12.95 -14.14
CA GLY A 60 8.94 11.51 -14.01
C GLY A 60 7.47 11.15 -13.78
N ALA A 61 7.23 9.90 -13.39
CA ALA A 61 5.89 9.44 -13.08
C ALA A 61 5.24 10.25 -11.93
N GLN A 62 4.04 10.78 -12.17
CA GLN A 62 3.23 11.44 -11.13
C GLN A 62 2.64 10.42 -10.15
N VAL A 63 2.34 9.21 -10.62
CA VAL A 63 1.78 8.13 -9.78
C VAL A 63 2.59 6.85 -9.93
N MET A 64 3.04 6.30 -8.79
CA MET A 64 3.62 4.97 -8.73
C MET A 64 2.56 3.96 -8.29
N LEU A 65 2.24 3.00 -9.15
CA LEU A 65 1.32 1.89 -8.89
C LEU A 65 2.10 0.68 -8.37
N VAL A 66 1.85 0.25 -7.14
CA VAL A 66 2.64 -0.81 -6.48
C VAL A 66 1.75 -1.93 -5.98
N SER A 67 2.08 -3.17 -6.37
CA SER A 67 1.39 -4.33 -5.81
C SER A 67 1.89 -4.67 -4.39
N LEU A 68 0.98 -5.01 -3.46
CA LEU A 68 1.37 -5.51 -2.13
C LEU A 68 2.19 -6.82 -2.21
N ARG A 69 2.01 -7.61 -3.28
CA ARG A 69 2.81 -8.82 -3.54
C ARG A 69 4.27 -8.51 -3.88
N ALA A 70 4.58 -7.30 -4.32
CA ALA A 70 5.96 -6.82 -4.41
C ALA A 70 6.56 -6.47 -3.01
N GLY A 71 5.86 -6.81 -1.91
CA GLY A 71 6.19 -6.53 -0.51
C GLY A 71 7.62 -6.88 -0.07
N GLY A 72 8.20 -7.96 -0.62
CA GLY A 72 9.54 -8.42 -0.23
C GLY A 72 10.71 -7.54 -0.70
N VAL A 73 10.44 -6.47 -1.47
CA VAL A 73 11.49 -5.59 -2.00
C VAL A 73 11.50 -4.30 -1.19
N GLY A 74 12.65 -3.95 -0.62
CA GLY A 74 12.86 -2.68 0.07
C GLY A 74 12.86 -1.50 -0.92
N LEU A 75 11.68 -1.05 -1.32
CA LEU A 75 11.52 0.12 -2.18
C LEU A 75 11.61 1.40 -1.36
N ASN A 76 12.26 2.42 -1.92
CA ASN A 76 12.32 3.77 -1.38
C ASN A 76 11.52 4.69 -2.31
N LEU A 77 10.38 5.21 -1.88
CA LEU A 77 9.44 5.98 -2.71
C LEU A 77 9.24 7.40 -2.16
N ILE A 78 10.33 8.01 -1.69
CA ILE A 78 10.34 9.32 -1.03
C ILE A 78 10.03 10.51 -1.97
N GLY A 79 10.05 10.33 -3.29
CA GLY A 79 9.59 11.36 -4.24
C GLY A 79 8.12 11.75 -4.02
N GLY A 80 7.30 10.75 -3.71
CA GLY A 80 5.89 10.90 -3.36
C GLY A 80 5.66 11.12 -1.87
N ASN A 81 4.54 11.78 -1.54
CA ASN A 81 4.14 12.01 -0.15
C ASN A 81 2.66 11.70 0.14
N HIS A 82 1.94 11.17 -0.85
CA HIS A 82 0.56 10.68 -0.68
C HIS A 82 0.53 9.18 -1.00
N LEU A 83 0.04 8.38 -0.07
CA LEU A 83 -0.13 6.94 -0.21
C LEU A 83 -1.62 6.59 -0.20
N PHE A 84 -2.07 5.87 -1.22
CA PHE A 84 -3.44 5.40 -1.36
C PHE A 84 -3.48 3.87 -1.27
N LEU A 85 -4.01 3.33 -0.17
CA LEU A 85 -4.30 1.92 0.01
C LEU A 85 -5.72 1.66 -0.52
N LEU A 86 -5.82 1.05 -1.71
CA LEU A 86 -7.11 0.83 -2.39
C LEU A 86 -7.94 -0.30 -1.79
N ASP A 87 -7.27 -1.31 -1.25
CA ASP A 87 -7.90 -2.50 -0.69
C ASP A 87 -7.17 -2.95 0.57
N SER A 88 -7.93 -3.53 1.50
CA SER A 88 -7.40 -3.99 2.79
C SER A 88 -6.86 -5.42 2.69
N HIS A 89 -5.72 -5.68 3.31
CA HIS A 89 -5.14 -7.02 3.39
C HIS A 89 -5.24 -7.57 4.81
N TRP A 90 -5.64 -8.84 4.99
CA TRP A 90 -5.84 -9.45 6.32
C TRP A 90 -4.59 -9.44 7.23
N ASN A 91 -3.40 -9.31 6.64
CA ASN A 91 -2.14 -9.13 7.36
C ASN A 91 -1.78 -7.63 7.44
N PRO A 92 -1.93 -6.97 8.61
CA PRO A 92 -1.65 -5.54 8.75
C PRO A 92 -0.18 -5.17 8.52
N ALA A 93 0.76 -6.09 8.78
CA ALA A 93 2.19 -5.84 8.59
C ALA A 93 2.57 -5.57 7.12
N LEU A 94 1.79 -6.08 6.16
CA LEU A 94 2.05 -5.81 4.73
C LEU A 94 1.62 -4.38 4.34
N GLU A 95 0.57 -3.85 4.97
CA GLU A 95 0.18 -2.45 4.77
C GLU A 95 1.17 -1.51 5.44
N GLU A 96 1.61 -1.82 6.67
CA GLU A 96 2.64 -1.08 7.39
C GLU A 96 3.94 -1.01 6.58
N GLN A 97 4.40 -2.15 6.06
CA GLN A 97 5.57 -2.19 5.18
C GLN A 97 5.39 -1.35 3.91
N ALA A 98 4.16 -1.25 3.38
CA ALA A 98 3.88 -0.38 2.24
C ALA A 98 3.96 1.11 2.62
N CYS A 99 3.49 1.48 3.81
CA CYS A 99 3.62 2.82 4.37
C CYS A 99 5.09 3.22 4.58
N ASP A 100 5.91 2.30 5.10
CA ASP A 100 7.35 2.50 5.36
C ASP A 100 8.18 2.76 4.09
N ARG A 101 7.62 2.53 2.89
CA ARG A 101 8.28 2.86 1.62
C ARG A 101 8.30 4.36 1.35
N ILE A 102 7.37 5.11 1.94
CA ILE A 102 7.19 6.55 1.73
C ILE A 102 7.51 7.33 3.00
N TYR A 103 7.03 6.82 4.15
CA TYR A 103 7.41 7.31 5.47
C TYR A 103 8.76 6.70 5.85
N ARG A 104 9.83 7.25 5.27
CA ARG A 104 11.20 6.73 5.40
C ARG A 104 12.21 7.85 5.61
N ILE A 105 13.37 7.50 6.18
CA ILE A 105 14.53 8.39 6.23
C ILE A 105 14.84 8.92 4.82
N GLY A 106 14.94 10.24 4.68
CA GLY A 106 15.10 10.94 3.40
C GLY A 106 13.82 11.64 2.91
N GLN A 107 12.66 11.35 3.51
CA GLN A 107 11.44 12.12 3.26
C GLN A 107 11.48 13.47 3.99
N SER A 108 11.29 14.56 3.25
CA SER A 108 11.23 15.92 3.80
C SER A 108 9.82 16.51 3.83
N LYS A 109 8.87 15.88 3.12
CA LYS A 109 7.47 16.32 3.02
C LYS A 109 6.60 15.61 4.05
N ASN A 110 5.53 16.26 4.49
CA ASN A 110 4.48 15.60 5.27
C ASN A 110 3.86 14.46 4.45
N VAL A 111 3.81 13.27 5.05
CA VAL A 111 3.25 12.06 4.42
C VAL A 111 1.78 11.92 4.79
N PHE A 112 0.94 11.70 3.79
CA PHE A 112 -0.48 11.47 3.93
C PHE A 112 -0.83 10.04 3.49
N ILE A 113 -1.48 9.28 4.36
CA ILE A 113 -1.88 7.91 4.09
C ILE A 113 -3.42 7.87 4.05
N TYR A 114 -3.95 7.44 2.92
CA TYR A 114 -5.37 7.28 2.66
C TYR A 114 -5.68 5.80 2.55
N ARG A 115 -6.56 5.30 3.43
CA ARG A 115 -7.08 3.94 3.35
C ARG A 115 -8.53 3.99 2.86
N PHE A 116 -8.80 3.36 1.73
CA PHE A 116 -10.15 3.17 1.24
C PHE A 116 -10.77 1.94 1.89
N LEU A 117 -12.00 2.08 2.37
CA LEU A 117 -12.80 0.98 2.88
C LEU A 117 -14.23 1.09 2.36
N CYS A 118 -14.76 -0.01 1.85
CA CYS A 118 -16.16 -0.13 1.46
C CYS A 118 -17.02 -0.51 2.66
N LYS A 119 -17.98 0.36 2.99
CA LYS A 119 -18.97 0.12 4.05
C LYS A 119 -19.88 -1.06 3.71
N ASP A 120 -20.34 -1.76 4.74
CA ASP A 120 -21.25 -2.91 4.61
C ASP A 120 -20.68 -4.04 3.73
N THR A 121 -19.35 -4.19 3.73
CA THR A 121 -18.65 -5.23 2.97
C THR A 121 -17.72 -6.08 3.83
N ILE A 122 -17.13 -7.10 3.22
CA ILE A 122 -16.10 -7.94 3.81
C ILE A 122 -14.89 -7.14 4.35
N GLU A 123 -14.65 -5.94 3.83
CA GLU A 123 -13.52 -5.10 4.24
C GLU A 123 -13.63 -4.64 5.70
N GLU A 124 -14.84 -4.44 6.22
CA GLU A 124 -15.04 -4.10 7.64
C GLU A 124 -14.66 -5.26 8.56
N LYS A 125 -14.94 -6.50 8.14
CA LYS A 125 -14.52 -7.71 8.86
C LYS A 125 -13.00 -7.88 8.80
N ILE A 126 -12.38 -7.59 7.66
CA ILE A 126 -10.91 -7.59 7.51
C ILE A 126 -10.28 -6.56 8.46
N LEU A 127 -10.86 -5.35 8.56
CA LEU A 127 -10.40 -4.34 9.51
C LEU A 127 -10.52 -4.83 10.96
N GLY A 128 -11.63 -5.48 11.31
CA GLY A 128 -11.80 -6.10 12.63
C GLY A 128 -10.69 -7.11 12.93
N LEU A 129 -10.36 -7.98 11.97
CA LEU A 129 -9.26 -8.93 12.11
C LEU A 129 -7.89 -8.26 12.26
N GLN A 130 -7.62 -7.19 11.51
CA GLN A 130 -6.38 -6.43 11.68
C GLN A 130 -6.27 -5.88 13.09
N THR A 131 -7.33 -5.28 13.63
CA THR A 131 -7.36 -4.76 15.01
C THR A 131 -7.10 -5.87 16.03
N SER A 132 -7.72 -7.05 15.88
CA SER A 132 -7.47 -8.20 16.75
C SER A 132 -6.02 -8.69 16.67
N LYS A 133 -5.42 -8.72 15.47
CA LYS A 133 -4.01 -9.14 15.30
C LYS A 133 -3.04 -8.14 15.92
N LEU A 134 -3.30 -6.84 15.75
CA LEU A 134 -2.47 -5.78 16.34
C LEU A 134 -2.57 -5.77 17.86
N SER A 135 -3.75 -5.99 18.44
CA SER A 135 -3.92 -6.06 19.90
C SER A 135 -3.20 -7.27 20.48
N LEU A 136 -3.30 -8.43 19.84
CA LEU A 136 -2.53 -9.63 20.19
C LEU A 136 -1.02 -9.36 20.15
N ALA A 137 -0.51 -8.81 19.05
CA ALA A 137 0.92 -8.50 18.92
C ALA A 137 1.43 -7.55 20.02
N LYS A 138 0.63 -6.54 20.39
CA LYS A 138 0.94 -5.64 21.51
C LYS A 138 1.00 -6.39 22.85
N ALA A 139 0.06 -7.29 23.11
CA ALA A 139 0.04 -8.10 24.33
C ALA A 139 1.29 -8.99 24.46
N VAL A 140 1.79 -9.53 23.35
CA VAL A 140 3.05 -10.30 23.29
C VAL A 140 4.24 -9.48 23.70
N LEU A 141 4.37 -8.30 23.10
CA LEU A 141 5.49 -7.39 23.36
C LEU A 141 5.49 -6.87 24.81
N THR A 142 4.32 -6.82 25.46
CA THR A 142 4.20 -6.52 26.90
C THR A 142 4.45 -7.71 27.82
N GLY A 143 4.87 -8.87 27.29
CA GLY A 143 5.26 -10.04 28.09
C GLY A 143 4.13 -11.03 28.40
N CYS A 144 2.96 -10.90 27.78
CA CYS A 144 1.95 -11.96 27.81
C CYS A 144 2.23 -12.95 26.68
N GLU A 145 2.43 -14.24 26.98
CA GLU A 145 2.68 -15.26 25.96
C GLU A 145 1.59 -15.29 24.88
N ALA A 146 1.87 -14.74 23.70
CA ALA A 146 1.04 -14.97 22.52
C ALA A 146 1.92 -15.31 21.30
N THR A 147 1.62 -16.47 20.73
CA THR A 147 2.33 -17.02 19.58
C THR A 147 1.89 -16.31 18.30
N SER A 148 2.83 -15.97 17.41
CA SER A 148 2.54 -15.43 16.08
C SER A 148 1.72 -16.44 15.26
N LYS A 149 0.40 -16.22 15.11
CA LYS A 149 -0.52 -17.15 14.44
C LYS A 149 -0.84 -16.72 13.00
N LYS A 150 -0.72 -17.69 12.08
CA LYS A 150 -1.33 -17.63 10.74
C LYS A 150 -2.86 -17.54 10.87
N LEU A 151 -3.55 -17.09 9.81
CA LEU A 151 -5.02 -17.11 9.71
C LEU A 151 -5.57 -18.44 10.23
N THR A 152 -6.47 -18.37 11.21
CA THR A 152 -7.10 -19.56 11.82
C THR A 152 -8.45 -19.86 11.18
N LEU A 153 -8.96 -21.08 11.38
CA LEU A 153 -10.32 -21.44 10.96
C LEU A 153 -11.37 -20.51 11.57
N ASN A 154 -11.20 -20.08 12.82
CA ASN A 154 -12.11 -19.13 13.46
C ASN A 154 -12.09 -17.75 12.77
N ASP A 155 -10.92 -17.29 12.33
CA ASP A 155 -10.81 -16.04 11.56
C ASP A 155 -11.56 -16.17 10.23
N LEU A 156 -11.45 -17.32 9.55
CA LEU A 156 -12.20 -17.59 8.31
C LEU A 156 -13.71 -17.61 8.56
N ARG A 157 -14.18 -18.21 9.66
CA ARG A 157 -15.59 -18.17 10.06
C ARG A 157 -16.08 -16.74 10.30
N MET A 158 -15.28 -15.91 10.95
CA MET A 158 -15.63 -14.49 11.16
C MET A 158 -15.70 -13.70 9.85
N ILE A 159 -14.75 -13.91 8.92
CA ILE A 159 -14.76 -13.28 7.58
C ILE A 159 -16.00 -13.72 6.81
N PHE A 160 -16.18 -15.03 6.62
CA PHE A 160 -17.16 -15.57 5.66
C PHE A 160 -18.53 -15.86 6.27
N GLY A 161 -18.69 -15.80 7.60
CA GLY A 161 -19.96 -16.06 8.28
C GLY A 161 -20.42 -17.52 8.23
N VAL A 162 -19.48 -18.47 8.10
CA VAL A 162 -19.71 -19.91 7.97
C VAL A 162 -19.24 -20.66 9.22
#